data_AF-A0A970R4P1-F1
#
_entry.id   AF-A0A970R4P1-F1
#
_cell.length_a   1.000
_cell.length_b   1.000
_cell.length_c   1.000
_cell.angle_alpha   90.00
_cell.angle_beta   90.00
_cell.angle_gamma   90.00
#
_symmetry.space_group_name_H-M   'P 1'
#
loop_
_entity.id
_entity.type
_entity.pdbx_description
1 polymer ?
#
loop_
_entity_poly.entity_id
_entity_poly.type
_entity_poly.pdbx_seq_one_letter_code
_entity_poly.pdbx_strand_id
1 'polypeptide(L)' 'MAKAGMRRPDPKDPHGTESNHIPHFPKNEVHPVPELQGKAKLKKQKAKPITEK' A
#
# COMPACT_ATOMS: atom_id res chain seq x y z
N MET A 1 1.86 34.53 -9.52
CA MET A 1 1.15 33.43 -8.82
C MET A 1 1.57 32.12 -9.45
N ALA A 2 2.48 31.36 -8.84
CA ALA A 2 2.92 30.10 -9.40
C ALA A 2 1.75 29.11 -9.31
N LYS A 3 1.22 28.66 -10.45
CA LYS A 3 0.24 27.57 -10.46
C LYS A 3 0.98 26.33 -9.95
N ALA A 4 0.78 26.00 -8.67
CA ALA A 4 1.11 24.69 -8.14
C ALA A 4 0.58 23.65 -9.14
N GLY A 5 1.43 22.69 -9.52
CA GLY A 5 1.22 21.82 -10.68
C GLY A 5 -0.15 21.14 -10.70
N MET A 6 -0.50 20.57 -11.86
CA MET A 6 -1.79 19.89 -12.06
C MET A 6 -2.08 18.96 -10.88
N ARG A 7 -3.14 19.29 -10.13
CA ARG A 7 -3.56 18.50 -8.97
C ARG A 7 -3.81 17.08 -9.48
N ARG A 8 -3.09 16.09 -8.96
CA ARG A 8 -3.42 14.68 -9.19
C ARG A 8 -4.75 14.46 -8.49
N PRO A 9 -5.83 14.22 -9.22
CA PRO A 9 -7.12 14.08 -8.58
C PRO A 9 -7.13 12.76 -7.80
N ASP A 10 -7.56 12.81 -6.53
CA ASP A 10 -7.66 11.59 -5.74
C ASP A 10 -8.76 10.70 -6.32
N PRO A 11 -8.61 9.36 -6.38
CA PRO A 11 -9.62 8.47 -6.95
C PRO A 11 -10.99 8.55 -6.27
N LYS A 12 -11.05 9.18 -5.10
CA LYS A 12 -12.27 9.41 -4.30
C LYS A 12 -12.93 10.75 -4.59
N ASP A 13 -12.18 11.68 -5.17
CA ASP A 13 -12.72 12.99 -5.49
C ASP A 13 -13.49 12.88 -6.81
N PRO A 14 -14.68 13.49 -6.93
CA PRO A 14 -15.38 13.55 -8.21
C PRO A 14 -14.59 14.41 -9.20
N HIS A 15 -14.54 14.01 -10.47
CA HIS A 15 -13.84 14.78 -11.51
C HIS A 15 -14.81 15.26 -12.59
N GLY A 16 -14.76 16.55 -12.92
CA GLY A 16 -15.51 17.13 -14.04
C GLY A 16 -17.03 17.12 -13.80
N THR A 17 -17.78 16.36 -14.61
CA THR A 17 -19.25 16.31 -14.60
C THR A 17 -19.83 15.23 -13.68
N GLU A 18 -18.98 14.56 -12.89
CA GLU A 18 -19.40 13.57 -11.91
C GLU A 18 -20.11 14.27 -10.73
N SER A 19 -21.43 14.37 -10.86
CA SER A 19 -22.34 14.99 -9.90
C SER A 19 -22.25 14.30 -8.53
N ASN A 20 -21.71 14.97 -7.50
CA ASN A 20 -21.75 14.68 -6.04
C ASN A 20 -21.65 13.21 -5.58
N HIS A 21 -21.25 12.28 -6.43
CA HIS A 21 -21.24 10.86 -6.13
C HIS A 21 -19.93 10.55 -5.42
N ILE A 22 -20.06 10.22 -4.13
CA ILE A 22 -18.96 9.65 -3.36
C ILE A 22 -18.76 8.21 -3.85
N PRO A 23 -17.62 7.86 -4.44
CA PRO A 23 -17.37 6.50 -4.87
C PRO A 23 -17.26 5.56 -3.67
N HIS A 24 -18.12 4.54 -3.64
CA HIS A 24 -18.14 3.52 -2.58
C HIS A 24 -17.22 2.38 -2.98
N PHE A 25 -15.94 2.51 -2.63
CA PHE A 25 -14.97 1.43 -2.83
C PHE A 25 -15.21 0.30 -1.83
N PRO A 26 -15.31 -0.97 -2.28
CA PRO A 26 -15.36 -2.09 -1.38
C PRO A 26 -14.07 -2.11 -0.54
N LYS A 27 -14.21 -2.41 0.75
CA LYS A 27 -13.03 -2.63 1.60
C LYS A 27 -12.33 -3.88 1.08
N ASN A 28 -11.00 -3.86 1.11
CA ASN A 28 -10.25 -5.06 0.75
C ASN A 28 -10.58 -6.15 1.77
N GLU A 29 -11.36 -7.16 1.36
CA GLU A 29 -11.73 -8.32 2.20
C GLU A 29 -10.60 -9.36 2.28
N VAL A 30 -9.43 -9.01 1.75
CA VAL A 30 -8.24 -9.85 1.88
C VAL A 30 -7.78 -9.82 3.33
N HIS A 31 -7.54 -11.00 3.87
CA HIS A 31 -6.91 -11.12 5.17
C HIS A 31 -5.56 -10.37 5.16
N PRO A 32 -5.20 -9.68 6.25
CA PRO A 32 -3.87 -9.14 6.41
C PRO A 32 -2.84 -10.20 6.05
N VAL A 33 -1.80 -9.81 5.31
CA VAL A 33 -0.68 -10.71 5.01
C VAL A 33 -0.23 -11.33 6.34
N PRO A 34 -0.12 -12.67 6.43
CA PRO A 34 0.36 -13.31 7.64
C PRO A 34 1.65 -12.66 8.10
N GLU A 35 1.82 -12.54 9.42
CA GLU A 35 3.08 -12.03 9.96
C GLU A 35 4.22 -12.82 9.34
N LEU A 36 5.12 -12.12 8.64
CA LEU A 36 6.31 -12.71 8.07
C LEU A 36 7.19 -13.16 9.25
N GLN A 37 6.95 -14.38 9.72
CA GLN A 37 7.79 -15.09 10.68
C GLN A 37 9.07 -15.50 9.95
N GLY A 38 9.94 -14.52 9.71
CA GLY A 38 11.30 -14.78 9.29
C GLY A 38 12.11 -15.38 10.44
N LYS A 39 13.22 -16.05 10.11
CA LYS A 39 14.25 -16.40 11.10
C LYS A 39 14.57 -15.16 11.95
N ALA A 40 14.78 -15.35 13.26
CA ALA A 40 15.09 -14.27 14.18
C ALA A 40 16.13 -13.30 13.57
N LYS A 41 15.87 -11.98 13.65
CA LYS A 41 16.74 -10.97 13.06
C LYS A 41 18.15 -11.09 13.65
N LEU A 42 19.11 -11.50 12.82
CA LEU A 42 20.52 -11.55 13.17
C LEU A 42 21.13 -10.17 13.01
N LYS A 43 20.90 -9.26 13.98
CA LYS A 43 21.33 -7.83 13.99
C LYS A 43 22.47 -7.50 13.02
N LYS A 44 23.72 -7.79 13.41
CA LYS A 44 24.95 -7.60 12.60
C LYS A 44 25.56 -8.94 12.14
N GLN A 45 24.91 -10.05 12.42
CA GLN A 45 25.46 -11.38 12.16
C GLN A 45 25.00 -11.87 10.79
N LYS A 46 25.89 -12.54 10.06
CA LYS A 46 25.56 -13.11 8.75
C LYS A 46 24.50 -14.21 8.90
N ALA A 47 23.62 -14.33 7.91
CA ALA A 47 22.63 -15.39 7.86
C ALA A 47 23.31 -16.77 7.86
N LYS A 48 22.70 -17.75 8.51
CA LYS A 48 23.18 -19.14 8.48
C LYS A 48 23.04 -19.68 7.05
N PRO A 49 23.98 -20.53 6.58
CA PRO A 49 23.86 -21.19 5.29
C PRO A 49 22.55 -21.98 5.25
N ILE A 50 21.86 -21.95 4.10
CA ILE A 50 20.67 -22.76 3.86
C ILE A 50 21.16 -24.19 3.64
N THR A 51 21.23 -24.97 4.71
CA THR A 51 21.43 -26.43 4.60
C THR A 51 20.04 -27.04 4.52
N GLU A 52 19.73 -27.60 3.35
CA GLU A 52 18.49 -28.33 3.10
C GLU A 52 18.37 -29.50 4.08
N LYS A 53 17.16 -29.75 4.58
CA LYS A 53 16.75 -30.97 5.27
C LYS A 53 15.51 -31.49 4.59
#